data_AF-A0A653ESD8-F1
#
_entry.id   AF-A0A653ESD8-F1
#
_cell.length_a   1.000
_cell.length_b   1.000
_cell.length_c   1.000
_cell.angle_alpha   90.00
_cell.angle_beta   90.00
_cell.angle_gamma   90.00
#
_symmetry.space_group_name_H-M   'P 1'
#
loop_
_entity.id
_entity.type
_entity.pdbx_description
1 polymer ?
#
loop_
_entity_poly.entity_id
_entity_poly.type
_entity_poly.pdbx_seq_one_letter_code
_entity_poly.pdbx_strand_id
1 'polypeptide(L)'
;MSPMQTGAADPMSGPTQHQWPAANMFVRDLGMRFAANSADLLAETQRLLNALGWQWAGGWHTIRANTGDERRLRAYRPDDVIELRLVDVTAADQLRQHPMFAGMAATSASLYSSAMDLSPSAAEFVERWRAFSPPELARIESLAPKTIQRAAFPPTKTLVAIREHPLIEKLAVVQTVLRAVDEVWFVPKPDSTKYRARTLATMSALGVRVITGMTTLEVAQHLAAELDSRHLVIVDDGGALIAAVAADEVLAARATCIETTARGRSLLREAGLNSQFVDLSSTKTKLDLSKAIAVSCLREFLHHASHYQLTDALAHVVGFGAIGRELALLLRAVGLTVTISDISPQRRSLAASDGFAVFDRVDTALAARAHHYLIGCSGRQTVDLRVGALLADGAMAWAASSQDLAKLVAEARQARISRSIAGTGVEVRIPSGPSLTVLAEGNALNLFHAEGVPDPDFHCFENEVVSNIFAAIEAQPHAGPGAAVTVTATDG
;
A
#
# COMPACT_ATOMS: atom_id res chain seq x y z
N MET A 1 18.19 -64.98 -35.12
CA MET A 1 19.15 -65.06 -34.01
C MET A 1 18.71 -64.05 -32.95
N SER A 2 18.64 -64.48 -31.69
CA SER A 2 18.25 -63.68 -30.51
C SER A 2 19.30 -62.57 -30.19
N PRO A 3 19.15 -61.79 -29.09
CA PRO A 3 18.56 -60.44 -29.06
C PRO A 3 19.58 -59.36 -28.62
N MET A 4 19.26 -58.05 -28.77
CA MET A 4 20.02 -56.96 -28.14
C MET A 4 19.16 -56.13 -27.19
N GLN A 5 19.74 -55.98 -26.00
CA GLN A 5 19.40 -55.32 -24.75
C GLN A 5 18.58 -54.02 -24.81
N THR A 6 17.69 -53.91 -23.83
CA THR A 6 17.05 -52.69 -23.33
C THR A 6 18.06 -51.78 -22.61
N GLY A 7 18.21 -50.53 -23.07
CA GLY A 7 18.93 -49.46 -22.38
C GLY A 7 17.95 -48.47 -21.74
N ALA A 8 18.17 -48.16 -20.47
CA ALA A 8 17.36 -47.28 -19.63
C ALA A 8 17.44 -45.80 -20.07
N ALA A 9 16.33 -45.07 -19.86
CA ALA A 9 16.24 -43.63 -20.06
C ALA A 9 16.94 -42.87 -18.93
N ASP A 10 17.78 -41.89 -19.30
CA ASP A 10 18.51 -40.99 -18.42
C ASP A 10 17.69 -39.69 -18.20
N PRO A 11 17.25 -39.36 -16.97
CA PRO A 11 16.44 -38.17 -16.71
C PRO A 11 17.32 -37.02 -16.22
N MET A 12 18.18 -36.49 -17.09
CA MET A 12 18.97 -35.29 -16.79
C MET A 12 19.10 -34.37 -18.02
N SER A 13 17.99 -33.73 -18.38
CA SER A 13 18.01 -32.52 -19.22
C SER A 13 17.17 -31.43 -18.54
N GLY A 14 17.81 -30.65 -17.67
CA GLY A 14 17.20 -29.50 -17.00
C GLY A 14 16.90 -28.35 -17.97
N PRO A 15 15.90 -27.50 -17.69
CA PRO A 15 15.63 -26.33 -18.51
C PRO A 15 16.63 -25.20 -18.24
N THR A 16 16.96 -24.54 -19.34
CA THR A 16 17.91 -23.45 -19.57
C THR A 16 17.78 -22.24 -18.63
N GLN A 17 18.94 -21.63 -18.33
CA GLN A 17 19.12 -20.35 -17.63
C GLN A 17 18.22 -19.23 -18.18
N HIS A 18 17.28 -18.76 -17.38
CA HIS A 18 16.73 -17.41 -17.55
C HIS A 18 17.58 -16.43 -16.74
N GLN A 19 18.22 -15.48 -17.43
CA GLN A 19 18.73 -14.26 -16.81
C GLN A 19 17.55 -13.40 -16.34
N TRP A 20 17.52 -13.05 -15.05
CA TRP A 20 16.54 -12.15 -14.47
C TRP A 20 17.23 -10.88 -13.96
N PRO A 21 16.62 -9.70 -14.11
CA PRO A 21 17.28 -8.42 -13.92
C PRO A 21 17.63 -8.15 -12.45
N ALA A 22 18.81 -7.54 -12.25
CA ALA A 22 19.25 -7.02 -10.97
C ALA A 22 18.38 -5.84 -10.55
N ALA A 23 17.47 -6.07 -9.61
CA ALA A 23 16.81 -5.00 -8.87
C ALA A 23 17.23 -5.11 -7.40
N ASN A 24 17.73 -4.00 -6.86
CA ASN A 24 18.10 -3.83 -5.46
C ASN A 24 16.92 -4.20 -4.56
N MET A 25 16.89 -5.46 -4.15
CA MET A 25 16.01 -5.99 -3.14
C MET A 25 16.78 -5.90 -1.83
N PHE A 26 16.18 -5.32 -0.81
CA PHE A 26 16.70 -5.37 0.55
C PHE A 26 17.05 -6.82 0.90
N VAL A 27 18.33 -7.18 0.84
CA VAL A 27 18.82 -8.48 1.27
C VAL A 27 18.77 -8.45 2.79
N ARG A 28 17.80 -9.15 3.38
CA ARG A 28 17.76 -9.39 4.83
C ARG A 28 18.65 -10.60 5.11
N ASP A 29 19.87 -10.36 5.59
CA ASP A 29 20.70 -11.43 6.15
C ASP A 29 20.09 -11.87 7.49
N LEU A 30 19.52 -13.07 7.49
CA LEU A 30 18.98 -13.74 8.67
C LEU A 30 20.12 -14.43 9.42
N GLY A 31 20.82 -13.70 10.27
CA GLY A 31 21.75 -14.28 11.23
C GLY A 31 20.99 -15.00 12.35
N MET A 32 20.65 -16.28 12.16
CA MET A 32 20.13 -17.13 13.24
C MET A 32 21.24 -18.05 13.75
N ARG A 33 21.55 -18.00 15.05
CA ARG A 33 22.31 -19.04 15.74
C ARG A 33 21.32 -20.05 16.29
N PHE A 34 21.19 -21.20 15.66
CA PHE A 34 20.52 -22.35 16.26
C PHE A 34 21.57 -23.26 16.88
N ALA A 35 21.41 -23.59 18.15
CA ALA A 35 22.15 -24.69 18.75
C ALA A 35 21.50 -26.03 18.32
N ALA A 36 22.36 -27.01 18.05
CA ALA A 36 22.08 -28.43 17.82
C ALA A 36 21.59 -28.84 16.41
N ASN A 37 22.55 -29.23 15.57
CA ASN A 37 22.45 -30.03 14.33
C ASN A 37 21.66 -29.45 13.13
N SER A 38 22.08 -29.87 11.93
CA SER A 38 21.56 -29.37 10.65
C SER A 38 20.22 -29.95 10.21
N ALA A 39 19.65 -30.92 10.94
CA ALA A 39 18.34 -31.51 10.64
C ALA A 39 17.21 -30.75 11.35
N ASP A 40 17.44 -30.34 12.61
CA ASP A 40 16.51 -29.53 13.39
C ASP A 40 16.33 -28.13 12.79
N LEU A 41 17.39 -27.58 12.20
CA LEU A 41 17.37 -26.32 11.45
C LEU A 41 16.40 -26.33 10.27
N LEU A 42 16.35 -27.43 9.51
CA LEU A 42 15.47 -27.55 8.33
C LEU A 42 14.02 -27.72 8.76
N ALA A 43 13.78 -28.52 9.81
CA ALA A 43 12.44 -28.71 10.38
C ALA A 43 11.87 -27.40 10.94
N GLU A 44 12.70 -26.61 11.64
CA GLU A 44 12.29 -25.31 12.17
C GLU A 44 12.04 -24.29 11.06
N THR A 45 12.93 -24.22 10.06
CA THR A 45 12.73 -23.37 8.88
C THR A 45 11.46 -23.74 8.12
N GLN A 46 11.15 -25.03 7.99
CA GLN A 46 9.89 -25.50 7.39
C GLN A 46 8.66 -25.06 8.20
N ARG A 47 8.70 -25.21 9.53
CA ARG A 47 7.62 -24.76 10.43
C ARG A 47 7.36 -23.26 10.27
N LEU A 48 8.43 -22.48 10.21
CA LEU A 48 8.40 -21.03 10.03
C LEU A 48 7.82 -20.62 8.66
N LEU A 49 8.24 -21.29 7.58
CA LEU A 49 7.67 -21.04 6.24
C LEU A 49 6.20 -21.38 6.16
N ASN A 50 5.80 -22.51 6.75
CA ASN A 50 4.40 -22.91 6.83
C ASN A 50 3.57 -21.88 7.61
N ALA A 51 4.08 -21.39 8.75
CA ALA A 51 3.42 -20.36 9.56
C ALA A 51 3.33 -18.99 8.83
N LEU A 52 4.23 -18.73 7.89
CA LEU A 52 4.23 -17.53 7.04
C LEU A 52 3.41 -17.70 5.75
N GLY A 53 2.83 -18.89 5.50
CA GLY A 53 2.06 -19.18 4.28
C GLY A 53 2.91 -19.40 3.03
N TRP A 54 4.19 -19.74 3.20
CA TRP A 54 5.10 -20.07 2.11
C TRP A 54 5.18 -21.59 1.91
N GLN A 55 5.11 -22.02 0.66
CA GLN A 55 5.26 -23.40 0.22
C GLN A 55 6.70 -23.65 -0.27
N TRP A 56 7.18 -24.87 -0.05
CA TRP A 56 8.53 -25.30 -0.46
C TRP A 56 8.64 -25.54 -1.97
N ALA A 57 9.56 -24.86 -2.64
CA ALA A 57 9.97 -25.20 -4.01
C ALA A 57 11.19 -26.14 -3.97
N GLY A 58 10.96 -27.41 -3.64
CA GLY A 58 11.98 -28.47 -3.73
C GLY A 58 12.83 -28.66 -2.47
N GLY A 59 13.94 -29.39 -2.61
CA GLY A 59 14.86 -29.71 -1.52
C GLY A 59 15.96 -28.66 -1.32
N TRP A 60 16.67 -28.74 -0.21
CA TRP A 60 17.83 -27.88 0.06
C TRP A 60 18.99 -28.20 -0.88
N HIS A 61 19.59 -27.15 -1.44
CA HIS A 61 20.81 -27.26 -2.23
C HIS A 61 22.01 -26.81 -1.39
N THR A 62 22.95 -27.72 -1.13
CA THR A 62 24.23 -27.40 -0.49
C THR A 62 25.19 -26.83 -1.53
N ILE A 63 25.74 -25.64 -1.28
CA ILE A 63 26.55 -24.90 -2.27
C ILE A 63 28.05 -24.99 -1.99
N ARG A 64 28.47 -25.15 -0.74
CA ARG A 64 29.89 -25.30 -0.34
C ARG A 64 30.03 -26.28 0.82
N ALA A 65 31.06 -27.13 0.77
CA ALA A 65 31.27 -28.22 1.74
C ALA A 65 32.56 -28.12 2.58
N ASN A 66 33.32 -27.02 2.53
CA ASN A 66 34.67 -27.01 3.14
C ASN A 66 34.98 -25.89 4.15
N THR A 67 34.07 -24.98 4.50
CA THR A 67 34.30 -23.99 5.57
C THR A 67 33.01 -23.45 6.23
N GLY A 68 31.92 -24.22 6.16
CA GLY A 68 30.58 -23.84 6.61
C GLY A 68 29.56 -24.15 5.52
N ASP A 69 28.64 -25.07 5.81
CA ASP A 69 27.61 -25.48 4.85
C ASP A 69 26.67 -24.30 4.58
N GLU A 70 26.73 -23.76 3.36
CA GLU A 70 25.69 -22.86 2.85
C GLU A 70 24.62 -23.72 2.18
N ARG A 71 23.41 -23.70 2.74
CA ARG A 71 22.24 -24.35 2.14
C ARG A 71 21.27 -23.30 1.63
N ARG A 72 20.78 -23.49 0.40
CA ARG A 72 19.73 -22.63 -0.17
C ARG A 72 18.45 -23.39 -0.43
N LEU A 73 17.35 -22.68 -0.33
CA LEU A 73 16.01 -23.15 -0.59
C LEU A 73 15.22 -22.03 -1.24
N ARG A 74 14.35 -22.38 -2.18
CA ARG A 74 13.33 -21.45 -2.66
C ARG A 74 11.99 -21.79 -2.01
N ALA A 75 11.27 -20.76 -1.59
CA ALA A 75 9.90 -20.88 -1.12
C ALA A 75 9.01 -19.93 -1.92
N TYR A 76 7.75 -20.32 -2.12
CA TYR A 76 6.80 -19.57 -2.93
C TYR A 76 5.45 -19.41 -2.23
N ARG A 77 4.71 -18.38 -2.59
CA ARG A 77 3.27 -18.21 -2.35
C ARG A 77 2.64 -17.77 -3.68
N PRO A 78 1.30 -17.69 -3.80
CA PRO A 78 0.64 -17.42 -5.09
C PRO A 78 1.20 -16.21 -5.86
N ASP A 79 1.70 -15.20 -5.15
CA ASP A 79 2.15 -13.93 -5.73
C ASP A 79 3.65 -13.63 -5.53
N ASP A 80 4.45 -14.56 -5.00
CA ASP A 80 5.82 -14.22 -4.57
C ASP A 80 6.74 -15.45 -4.46
N VAL A 81 8.06 -15.23 -4.64
CA VAL A 81 9.10 -16.25 -4.53
C VAL A 81 10.30 -15.68 -3.79
N ILE A 82 10.73 -16.36 -2.72
CA ILE A 82 11.92 -16.00 -1.94
C ILE A 82 12.98 -17.09 -2.05
N GLU A 83 14.24 -16.69 -1.99
CA GLU A 83 15.38 -17.58 -1.80
C GLU A 83 15.90 -17.41 -0.36
N LEU A 84 15.88 -18.49 0.40
CA LEU A 84 16.36 -18.56 1.77
C LEU A 84 17.77 -19.14 1.74
N ARG A 85 18.67 -18.51 2.48
CA ARG A 85 20.05 -18.97 2.65
C ARG A 85 20.28 -19.27 4.13
N LEU A 86 20.59 -20.52 4.44
CA LEU A 86 21.10 -20.96 5.73
C LEU A 86 22.61 -21.06 5.65
N VAL A 87 23.32 -20.46 6.60
CA VAL A 87 24.78 -20.52 6.68
C VAL A 87 25.16 -21.15 8.00
N ASP A 88 25.87 -22.27 7.97
CA ASP A 88 26.49 -22.85 9.17
C ASP A 88 27.69 -21.99 9.60
N VAL A 89 27.50 -21.19 10.65
CA VAL A 89 28.52 -20.29 11.20
C VAL A 89 29.46 -20.97 12.20
N THR A 90 29.32 -22.28 12.46
CA THR A 90 30.11 -23.00 13.46
C THR A 90 31.61 -23.04 13.09
N ALA A 91 31.92 -23.18 11.80
CA ALA A 91 33.30 -23.12 11.28
C ALA A 91 33.87 -21.68 11.33
N ALA A 92 33.04 -20.67 11.09
CA ALA A 92 33.43 -19.26 11.23
C ALA A 92 33.65 -18.86 12.70
N ASP A 93 32.97 -19.49 13.65
CA ASP A 93 33.22 -19.35 15.09
C ASP A 93 34.53 -20.05 15.52
N GLN A 94 34.86 -21.22 14.97
CA GLN A 94 36.15 -21.90 15.22
C GLN A 94 37.35 -21.12 14.67
N LEU A 95 37.24 -20.53 13.47
CA LEU A 95 38.25 -19.65 12.89
C LEU A 95 38.45 -18.36 13.71
N ARG A 96 37.38 -17.82 14.31
CA ARG A 96 37.44 -16.65 15.22
C ARG A 96 38.11 -16.95 16.56
N GLN A 97 38.09 -18.20 17.02
CA GLN A 97 38.79 -18.67 18.22
C GLN A 97 40.26 -19.03 17.98
N HIS A 98 40.70 -19.03 16.72
CA HIS A 98 42.09 -19.34 16.39
C HIS A 98 43.02 -18.20 16.84
N PRO A 99 44.15 -18.48 17.54
CA PRO A 99 45.03 -17.46 18.15
C PRO A 99 45.53 -16.39 17.17
N MET A 100 45.65 -16.75 15.89
CA MET A 100 46.09 -15.86 14.81
C MET A 100 45.10 -14.72 14.50
N PHE A 101 43.81 -14.88 14.81
CA PHE A 101 42.75 -13.89 14.54
C PHE A 101 42.21 -13.20 15.80
N ALA A 102 42.76 -13.51 16.97
CA ALA A 102 42.31 -12.98 18.26
C ALA A 102 42.37 -11.43 18.35
N GLY A 103 43.30 -10.79 17.63
CA GLY A 103 43.42 -9.33 17.56
C GLY A 103 42.35 -8.63 16.70
N MET A 104 41.71 -9.34 15.77
CA MET A 104 40.64 -8.81 14.92
C MET A 104 39.23 -9.08 15.51
N ALA A 105 39.12 -10.00 16.47
CA ALA A 105 37.85 -10.34 17.11
C ALA A 105 37.36 -9.26 18.10
N ALA A 106 38.23 -8.39 18.60
CA ALA A 106 37.91 -7.41 19.64
C ALA A 106 36.96 -6.28 19.17
N THR A 107 36.91 -5.95 17.88
CA THR A 107 36.03 -4.90 17.33
C THR A 107 34.62 -5.36 17.00
N SER A 108 34.34 -6.67 17.08
CA SER A 108 33.00 -7.25 16.85
C SER A 108 32.41 -7.94 18.08
N ALA A 109 33.20 -8.16 19.13
CA ALA A 109 32.78 -8.82 20.37
C ALA A 109 31.74 -8.01 21.20
N SER A 110 31.59 -6.70 20.96
CA SER A 110 30.58 -5.87 21.62
C SER A 110 29.15 -6.07 21.09
N LEU A 111 28.99 -6.80 19.96
CA LEU A 111 27.67 -6.97 19.33
C LEU A 111 26.96 -8.27 19.71
N TYR A 112 27.64 -9.30 20.24
CA TYR A 112 27.01 -10.60 20.51
C TYR A 112 27.68 -11.35 21.68
N SER A 113 26.98 -11.49 22.81
CA SER A 113 27.43 -12.28 23.97
C SER A 113 27.06 -13.77 23.84
N SER A 114 27.86 -14.64 24.45
CA SER A 114 27.74 -16.11 24.42
C SER A 114 26.63 -16.69 25.32
N ALA A 115 25.75 -15.86 25.88
CA ALA A 115 24.72 -16.27 26.84
C ALA A 115 23.29 -15.93 26.41
N MET A 116 23.02 -15.81 25.11
CA MET A 116 21.66 -15.64 24.60
C MET A 116 21.23 -16.88 23.81
N ASP A 117 20.75 -17.90 24.51
CA ASP A 117 19.67 -18.71 23.94
C ASP A 117 18.38 -17.87 24.09
N LEU A 118 18.15 -17.04 23.09
CA LEU A 118 16.93 -16.23 22.92
C LEU A 118 16.28 -16.62 21.61
N SER A 119 16.11 -17.92 21.37
CA SER A 119 15.34 -18.39 20.22
C SER A 119 13.85 -18.07 20.51
N PRO A 120 13.24 -17.02 19.92
CA PRO A 120 11.79 -16.84 20.05
C PRO A 120 11.11 -18.09 19.50
N SER A 121 9.91 -18.43 20.01
CA SER A 121 9.09 -19.44 19.37
C SER A 121 8.85 -19.08 17.89
N ALA A 122 8.61 -20.05 17.01
CA ALA A 122 8.31 -19.78 15.59
C ALA A 122 7.19 -18.73 15.43
N ALA A 123 6.20 -18.69 16.32
CA ALA A 123 5.15 -17.69 16.35
C ALA A 123 5.66 -16.28 16.67
N GLU A 124 6.49 -16.13 17.70
CA GLU A 124 7.12 -14.84 18.05
C GLU A 124 8.12 -14.38 16.99
N PHE A 125 8.84 -15.31 16.35
CA PHE A 125 9.67 -15.01 15.20
C PHE A 125 8.82 -14.48 14.04
N VAL A 126 7.70 -15.14 13.74
CA VAL A 126 6.78 -14.74 12.67
C VAL A 126 6.21 -13.34 12.90
N GLU A 127 5.79 -13.02 14.12
CA GLU A 127 5.33 -11.69 14.50
C GLU A 127 6.44 -10.63 14.32
N ARG A 128 7.65 -10.91 14.82
CA ARG A 128 8.83 -10.02 14.64
C ARG A 128 9.28 -9.90 13.19
N TRP A 129 9.10 -10.95 12.39
CA TRP A 129 9.46 -10.98 10.98
C TRP A 129 8.49 -10.18 10.12
N ARG A 130 7.20 -10.18 10.48
CA ARG A 130 6.15 -9.38 9.84
C ARG A 130 6.35 -7.89 10.12
N ALA A 131 6.77 -7.48 11.31
CA ALA A 131 6.97 -6.08 11.65
C ALA A 131 8.25 -5.44 11.06
N PHE A 132 8.28 -4.11 11.01
CA PHE A 132 9.51 -3.32 10.83
C PHE A 132 10.45 -3.48 12.04
N SER A 133 11.74 -3.67 11.78
CA SER A 133 12.79 -3.79 12.81
C SER A 133 13.07 -2.44 13.49
N PRO A 134 13.70 -2.40 14.68
CA PRO A 134 14.00 -1.14 15.36
C PRO A 134 14.78 -0.10 14.51
N PRO A 135 15.80 -0.47 13.69
CA PRO A 135 16.45 0.48 12.80
C PRO A 135 15.55 1.00 11.68
N GLU A 136 14.67 0.14 11.14
CA GLU A 136 13.66 0.55 10.15
C GLU A 136 12.66 1.52 10.79
N LEU A 137 12.19 1.22 12.00
CA LEU A 137 11.32 2.07 12.79
C LEU A 137 11.95 3.43 13.07
N ALA A 138 13.23 3.50 13.46
CA ALA A 138 13.92 4.78 13.65
C ALA A 138 13.96 5.62 12.36
N ARG A 139 14.03 4.98 11.19
CA ARG A 139 13.92 5.67 9.89
C ARG A 139 12.50 6.14 9.63
N ILE A 140 11.49 5.33 9.93
CA ILE A 140 10.06 5.68 9.78
C ILE A 140 9.69 6.81 10.75
N GLU A 141 10.21 6.81 11.97
CA GLU A 141 10.04 7.90 12.93
C GLU A 141 10.66 9.21 12.44
N SER A 142 11.67 9.16 11.57
CA SER A 142 12.23 10.37 10.98
C SER A 142 11.27 11.06 9.99
N LEU A 143 10.24 10.33 9.54
CA LEU A 143 9.11 10.82 8.73
C LEU A 143 8.04 11.50 9.59
N ALA A 144 8.01 11.20 10.89
CA ALA A 144 7.00 11.72 11.79
C ALA A 144 7.00 13.25 11.79
N PRO A 145 5.82 13.89 11.90
CA PRO A 145 5.70 15.34 12.02
C PRO A 145 6.62 15.96 13.06
N LYS A 146 7.68 16.64 12.60
CA LYS A 146 8.72 17.23 13.46
C LYS A 146 8.28 18.54 14.11
N THR A 147 7.30 19.22 13.52
CA THR A 147 6.77 20.50 14.00
C THR A 147 5.93 20.38 15.26
N ILE A 148 5.51 19.17 15.62
CA ILE A 148 4.65 18.95 16.78
C ILE A 148 5.49 18.33 17.92
N GLN A 149 6.32 19.16 18.53
CA GLN A 149 7.03 18.83 19.77
C GLN A 149 6.22 19.29 20.98
N ARG A 150 5.10 18.61 21.29
CA ARG A 150 4.43 18.79 22.60
C ARG A 150 4.78 17.61 23.50
N ALA A 151 5.37 17.91 24.65
CA ALA A 151 6.02 16.94 25.53
C ALA A 151 5.05 16.19 26.47
N ALA A 152 3.79 16.59 26.59
CA ALA A 152 2.76 15.84 27.30
C ALA A 152 1.38 16.42 26.95
N PHE A 153 0.45 15.55 26.56
CA PHE A 153 -0.97 15.85 26.70
C PHE A 153 -1.36 15.59 28.17
N PRO A 154 -2.21 16.43 28.80
CA PRO A 154 -2.83 16.03 30.06
C PRO A 154 -3.54 14.70 29.85
N PRO A 155 -3.70 13.84 30.87
CA PRO A 155 -4.40 12.57 30.72
C PRO A 155 -5.77 12.80 30.05
N THR A 156 -5.93 12.30 28.84
CA THR A 156 -7.16 12.49 28.06
C THR A 156 -7.96 11.21 28.03
N LYS A 157 -9.28 11.33 28.20
CA LYS A 157 -10.23 10.26 27.91
C LYS A 157 -10.61 10.34 26.42
N THR A 158 -9.63 10.24 25.53
CA THR A 158 -9.85 10.35 24.08
C THR A 158 -9.46 9.06 23.38
N LEU A 159 -10.35 8.57 22.52
CA LEU A 159 -10.08 7.50 21.57
C LEU A 159 -9.90 8.12 20.18
N VAL A 160 -8.83 7.74 19.48
CA VAL A 160 -8.60 8.17 18.09
C VAL A 160 -8.80 6.99 17.16
N ALA A 161 -9.76 7.06 16.23
CA ALA A 161 -9.94 6.05 15.18
C ALA A 161 -9.55 6.61 13.82
N ILE A 162 -8.63 5.93 13.13
CA ILE A 162 -8.04 6.35 11.86
C ILE A 162 -8.40 5.32 10.80
N ARG A 163 -9.15 5.74 9.77
CA ARG A 163 -9.48 4.91 8.61
C ARG A 163 -8.72 5.40 7.38
N GLU A 164 -7.66 4.68 7.02
CA GLU A 164 -6.68 5.12 6.02
C GLU A 164 -6.05 3.95 5.27
N HIS A 165 -5.28 4.29 4.22
CA HIS A 165 -4.42 3.34 3.51
C HIS A 165 -3.21 2.95 4.40
N PRO A 166 -2.87 1.66 4.60
CA PRO A 166 -1.76 1.25 5.47
C PRO A 166 -0.41 1.42 4.77
N LEU A 167 0.05 2.67 4.73
CA LEU A 167 1.35 3.09 4.19
C LEU A 167 2.38 3.29 5.33
N ILE A 168 3.67 3.31 5.00
CA ILE A 168 4.73 3.60 5.97
C ILE A 168 4.54 4.97 6.64
N GLU A 169 4.11 5.98 5.88
CA GLU A 169 3.92 7.34 6.37
C GLU A 169 2.77 7.40 7.38
N LYS A 170 1.72 6.58 7.18
CA LYS A 170 0.62 6.43 8.16
C LYS A 170 1.06 5.74 9.45
N LEU A 171 2.06 4.86 9.40
CA LEU A 171 2.66 4.34 10.62
C LEU A 171 3.35 5.46 11.43
N ALA A 172 4.03 6.39 10.76
CA ALA A 172 4.65 7.54 11.42
C ALA A 172 3.60 8.48 12.06
N VAL A 173 2.47 8.71 11.38
CA VAL A 173 1.30 9.42 11.93
C VAL A 173 0.79 8.72 13.20
N VAL A 174 0.55 7.42 13.15
CA VAL A 174 0.05 6.64 14.30
C VAL A 174 1.04 6.67 15.47
N GLN A 175 2.35 6.50 15.21
CA GLN A 175 3.39 6.65 16.24
C GLN A 175 3.37 8.03 16.91
N THR A 176 3.04 9.08 16.14
CA THR A 176 2.92 10.43 16.68
C THR A 176 1.68 10.59 17.55
N VAL A 177 0.55 10.02 17.12
CA VAL A 177 -0.71 10.06 17.87
C VAL A 177 -0.63 9.29 19.19
N LEU A 178 0.07 8.15 19.22
CA LEU A 178 0.31 7.37 20.45
C LEU A 178 1.12 8.12 21.52
N ARG A 179 1.73 9.27 21.19
CA ARG A 179 2.38 10.15 22.19
C ARG A 179 1.37 11.00 22.96
N ALA A 180 0.12 11.07 22.49
CA ALA A 180 -0.92 11.96 22.99
C ALA A 180 -2.11 11.21 23.63
N VAL A 181 -2.36 9.97 23.21
CA VAL A 181 -3.51 9.17 23.65
C VAL A 181 -3.09 7.73 23.92
N ASP A 182 -3.79 7.08 24.85
CA ASP A 182 -3.54 5.68 25.21
C ASP A 182 -4.21 4.69 24.26
N GLU A 183 -5.23 5.11 23.51
CA GLU A 183 -6.02 4.22 22.64
C GLU A 183 -6.19 4.76 21.23
N VAL A 184 -5.65 4.01 20.27
CA VAL A 184 -5.77 4.27 18.83
C VAL A 184 -6.35 3.03 18.15
N TRP A 185 -7.38 3.24 17.33
CA TRP A 185 -7.92 2.23 16.42
C TRP A 185 -7.47 2.55 15.01
N PHE A 186 -6.97 1.56 14.29
CA PHE A 186 -6.64 1.70 12.87
C PHE A 186 -7.53 0.79 12.03
N VAL A 187 -8.28 1.38 11.10
CA VAL A 187 -9.24 0.71 10.23
C VAL A 187 -8.69 0.75 8.81
N PRO A 188 -7.90 -0.24 8.37
CA PRO A 188 -7.27 -0.20 7.06
C PRO A 188 -8.30 -0.26 5.93
N LYS A 189 -8.10 0.56 4.90
CA LYS A 189 -8.85 0.44 3.65
C LYS A 189 -8.60 -0.92 2.97
N PRO A 190 -9.54 -1.42 2.15
CA PRO A 190 -9.41 -2.73 1.49
C PRO A 190 -8.53 -2.63 0.23
N ASP A 191 -7.25 -2.33 0.40
CA ASP A 191 -6.25 -2.16 -0.67
C ASP A 191 -5.09 -3.15 -0.53
N SER A 192 -4.12 -3.05 -1.44
CA SER A 192 -2.93 -3.92 -1.52
C SER A 192 -1.63 -3.12 -1.50
N THR A 193 -1.49 -2.12 -0.62
CA THR A 193 -0.24 -1.33 -0.49
C THR A 193 0.97 -2.25 -0.25
N LYS A 194 2.16 -1.84 -0.72
CA LYS A 194 3.35 -2.71 -0.79
C LYS A 194 3.74 -3.30 0.56
N TYR A 195 3.74 -2.50 1.62
CA TYR A 195 4.11 -2.94 2.96
C TYR A 195 2.93 -3.17 3.90
N ARG A 196 1.70 -3.27 3.39
CA ARG A 196 0.45 -3.45 4.17
C ARG A 196 0.60 -4.37 5.38
N ALA A 197 1.00 -5.63 5.16
CA ALA A 197 1.09 -6.62 6.23
C ALA A 197 2.11 -6.21 7.31
N ARG A 198 3.21 -5.57 6.91
CA ARG A 198 4.24 -5.12 7.84
C ARG A 198 3.78 -3.90 8.63
N THR A 199 3.17 -2.94 7.95
CA THR A 199 2.58 -1.74 8.56
C THR A 199 1.56 -2.12 9.63
N LEU A 200 0.62 -3.01 9.32
CA LEU A 200 -0.42 -3.44 10.27
C LEU A 200 0.12 -4.27 11.43
N ALA A 201 1.07 -5.18 11.18
CA ALA A 201 1.73 -5.94 12.24
C ALA A 201 2.49 -5.00 13.19
N THR A 202 3.21 -4.02 12.65
CA THR A 202 3.92 -3.02 13.45
C THR A 202 2.96 -2.13 14.25
N MET A 203 1.86 -1.67 13.67
CA MET A 203 0.82 -0.94 14.42
C MET A 203 0.30 -1.77 15.60
N SER A 204 -0.02 -3.04 15.37
CA SER A 204 -0.48 -3.95 16.42
C SER A 204 0.57 -4.13 17.53
N ALA A 205 1.85 -4.29 17.16
CA ALA A 205 2.95 -4.40 18.10
C ALA A 205 3.20 -3.12 18.93
N LEU A 206 2.76 -1.95 18.43
CA LEU A 206 2.78 -0.68 19.15
C LEU A 206 1.55 -0.46 20.04
N GLY A 207 0.65 -1.44 20.15
CA GLY A 207 -0.57 -1.34 20.96
C GLY A 207 -1.77 -0.74 20.25
N VAL A 208 -1.69 -0.51 18.93
CA VAL A 208 -2.81 -0.01 18.12
C VAL A 208 -3.79 -1.14 17.87
N ARG A 209 -5.09 -0.87 18.04
CA ARG A 209 -6.13 -1.83 17.71
C ARG A 209 -6.40 -1.81 16.21
N VAL A 210 -5.86 -2.78 15.48
CA VAL A 210 -6.08 -2.92 14.04
C VAL A 210 -7.38 -3.68 13.77
N ILE A 211 -8.37 -3.00 13.17
CA ILE A 211 -9.69 -3.55 12.90
C ILE A 211 -9.81 -3.99 11.44
N THR A 212 -9.71 -5.30 11.18
CA THR A 212 -9.82 -5.85 9.81
C THR A 212 -11.08 -6.68 9.64
N GLY A 213 -11.56 -6.80 8.40
CA GLY A 213 -12.71 -7.66 8.06
C GLY A 213 -14.08 -7.10 8.46
N MET A 214 -14.15 -5.88 8.99
CA MET A 214 -15.40 -5.20 9.37
C MET A 214 -15.77 -4.09 8.38
N THR A 215 -17.07 -3.91 8.17
CA THR A 215 -17.65 -2.74 7.51
C THR A 215 -17.53 -1.50 8.39
N THR A 216 -17.62 -0.30 7.81
CA THR A 216 -17.58 0.95 8.61
C THR A 216 -18.75 1.07 9.58
N LEU A 217 -19.90 0.45 9.27
CA LEU A 217 -21.05 0.39 10.17
C LEU A 217 -20.76 -0.51 11.38
N GLU A 218 -20.20 -1.69 11.16
CA GLU A 218 -19.81 -2.58 12.26
C GLU A 218 -18.73 -1.93 13.14
N VAL A 219 -17.76 -1.23 12.54
CA VAL A 219 -16.77 -0.45 13.30
C VAL A 219 -17.45 0.61 14.17
N ALA A 220 -18.39 1.38 13.62
CA ALA A 220 -19.14 2.37 14.39
C ALA A 220 -19.92 1.73 15.55
N GLN A 221 -20.55 0.56 15.35
CA GLN A 221 -21.25 -0.16 16.42
C GLN A 221 -20.31 -0.57 17.57
N HIS A 222 -19.10 -1.04 17.25
CA HIS A 222 -18.09 -1.37 18.26
C HIS A 222 -17.60 -0.11 18.98
N LEU A 223 -17.38 0.99 18.25
CA LEU A 223 -17.06 2.28 18.86
C LEU A 223 -18.17 2.72 19.83
N ALA A 224 -19.44 2.64 19.45
CA ALA A 224 -20.56 3.02 20.32
C ALA A 224 -20.63 2.18 21.60
N ALA A 225 -20.35 0.88 21.49
CA ALA A 225 -20.33 -0.02 22.65
C ALA A 225 -19.18 0.26 23.63
N GLU A 226 -18.04 0.74 23.12
CA GLU A 226 -16.81 0.88 23.91
C GLU A 226 -16.49 2.32 24.31
N LEU A 227 -17.03 3.35 23.62
CA LEU A 227 -16.62 4.75 23.81
C LEU A 227 -16.87 5.24 25.25
N ASP A 228 -17.90 4.73 25.94
CA ASP A 228 -18.30 5.16 27.28
C ASP A 228 -18.40 6.70 27.37
N SER A 229 -17.72 7.34 28.34
CA SER A 229 -17.73 8.79 28.53
C SER A 229 -16.65 9.53 27.71
N ARG A 230 -15.94 8.84 26.81
CA ARG A 230 -14.75 9.36 26.12
C ARG A 230 -15.11 10.30 24.97
N HIS A 231 -14.16 11.16 24.61
CA HIS A 231 -14.16 11.91 23.36
C HIS A 231 -13.66 11.01 22.22
N LEU A 232 -14.27 11.11 21.04
CA LEU A 232 -13.88 10.37 19.86
C LEU A 232 -13.29 11.33 18.81
N VAL A 233 -12.10 11.02 18.31
CA VAL A 233 -11.54 11.71 17.14
C VAL A 233 -11.50 10.73 15.97
N ILE A 234 -12.16 11.07 14.87
CA ILE A 234 -12.16 10.27 13.64
C ILE A 234 -11.30 10.97 12.59
N VAL A 235 -10.39 10.23 11.98
CA VAL A 235 -9.72 10.63 10.74
C VAL A 235 -10.11 9.63 9.66
N ASP A 236 -10.66 10.09 8.55
CA ASP A 236 -11.16 9.21 7.49
C ASP A 236 -10.68 9.66 6.11
N ASP A 237 -10.21 8.68 5.33
CA ASP A 237 -9.97 8.78 3.90
C ASP A 237 -11.16 8.15 3.14
N GLY A 238 -12.10 9.02 2.73
CA GLY A 238 -13.24 8.65 1.90
C GLY A 238 -14.61 8.74 2.57
N GLY A 239 -14.69 9.19 3.82
CA GLY A 239 -15.90 9.63 4.53
C GLY A 239 -16.87 8.54 4.98
N ALA A 240 -16.57 7.27 4.74
CA ALA A 240 -17.48 6.16 5.03
C ALA A 240 -17.59 5.82 6.53
N LEU A 241 -16.53 6.01 7.31
CA LEU A 241 -16.56 5.87 8.76
C LEU A 241 -17.20 7.09 9.41
N ILE A 242 -16.91 8.30 8.91
CA ILE A 242 -17.58 9.53 9.38
C ILE A 242 -19.10 9.42 9.17
N ALA A 243 -19.54 8.97 7.99
CA ALA A 243 -20.97 8.78 7.72
C ALA A 243 -21.62 7.75 8.65
N ALA A 244 -20.91 6.66 8.98
CA ALA A 244 -21.41 5.64 9.90
C ALA A 244 -21.49 6.17 11.35
N VAL A 245 -20.49 6.95 11.79
CA VAL A 245 -20.46 7.61 13.09
C VAL A 245 -21.58 8.66 13.21
N ALA A 246 -21.81 9.44 12.16
CA ALA A 246 -22.86 10.47 12.13
C ALA A 246 -24.29 9.88 12.19
N ALA A 247 -24.47 8.60 11.83
CA ALA A 247 -25.75 7.90 11.91
C ALA A 247 -26.10 7.44 13.34
N ASP A 248 -25.14 7.45 14.27
CA ASP A 248 -25.33 7.14 15.69
C ASP A 248 -25.27 8.43 16.51
N GLU A 249 -26.38 8.81 17.15
CA GLU A 249 -26.49 10.09 17.88
C GLU A 249 -25.50 10.20 19.04
N VAL A 250 -25.18 9.08 19.71
CA VAL A 250 -24.28 9.07 20.86
C VAL A 250 -22.84 9.30 20.40
N LEU A 251 -22.44 8.63 19.31
CA LEU A 251 -21.13 8.87 18.71
C LEU A 251 -21.03 10.27 18.12
N ALA A 252 -22.02 10.70 17.35
CA ALA A 252 -22.02 12.01 16.70
C ALA A 252 -21.89 13.16 17.71
N ALA A 253 -22.54 13.06 18.88
CA ALA A 253 -22.43 14.04 19.95
C ALA A 253 -21.05 14.11 20.61
N ARG A 254 -20.22 13.07 20.43
CA ARG A 254 -18.91 12.92 21.06
C ARG A 254 -17.76 12.90 20.05
N ALA A 255 -18.04 13.00 18.76
CA ALA A 255 -17.04 12.85 17.72
C ALA A 255 -16.58 14.21 17.17
N THR A 256 -15.27 14.36 17.02
CA THR A 256 -14.67 15.34 16.11
C THR A 256 -14.16 14.58 14.88
N CYS A 257 -14.75 14.83 13.72
CA CYS A 257 -14.41 14.11 12.50
C CYS A 257 -13.54 14.96 11.57
N ILE A 258 -12.55 14.33 10.93
CA ILE A 258 -11.59 14.95 10.02
C ILE A 258 -11.58 14.12 8.72
N GLU A 259 -11.93 14.74 7.59
CA GLU A 259 -11.93 14.12 6.26
C GLU A 259 -10.72 14.58 5.46
N THR A 260 -9.98 13.64 4.88
CA THR A 260 -8.71 13.93 4.18
C THR A 260 -8.83 13.92 2.64
N THR A 261 -9.98 13.55 2.07
CA THR A 261 -10.17 13.38 0.62
C THR A 261 -11.34 14.16 0.04
N ALA A 262 -11.18 14.60 -1.21
CA ALA A 262 -12.23 15.31 -1.93
C ALA A 262 -13.46 14.42 -2.18
N ARG A 263 -13.27 13.09 -2.31
CA ARG A 263 -14.39 12.15 -2.49
C ARG A 263 -15.19 11.98 -1.20
N GLY A 264 -14.52 11.75 -0.07
CA GLY A 264 -15.19 11.64 1.22
C GLY A 264 -15.95 12.91 1.55
N ARG A 265 -15.35 14.08 1.30
CA ARG A 265 -16.05 15.36 1.36
C ARG A 265 -17.30 15.37 0.50
N SER A 266 -17.21 15.05 -0.79
CA SER A 266 -18.40 15.03 -1.66
C SER A 266 -19.48 14.09 -1.13
N LEU A 267 -19.11 12.89 -0.66
CA LEU A 267 -20.02 11.91 -0.07
C LEU A 267 -20.72 12.48 1.17
N LEU A 268 -19.97 13.06 2.10
CA LEU A 268 -20.51 13.64 3.33
C LEU A 268 -21.42 14.84 3.05
N ARG A 269 -21.07 15.68 2.07
CA ARG A 269 -21.92 16.79 1.65
C ARG A 269 -23.20 16.33 0.98
N GLU A 270 -23.14 15.29 0.13
CA GLU A 270 -24.31 14.63 -0.49
C GLU A 270 -25.23 14.03 0.57
N ALA A 271 -24.68 13.55 1.70
CA ALA A 271 -25.42 13.06 2.86
C ALA A 271 -25.92 14.16 3.81
N GLY A 272 -25.67 15.45 3.52
CA GLY A 272 -26.12 16.56 4.37
C GLY A 272 -25.24 16.86 5.59
N LEU A 273 -24.07 16.23 5.72
CA LEU A 273 -23.19 16.28 6.90
C LEU A 273 -22.16 17.44 6.87
N ASN A 274 -22.45 18.53 6.15
CA ASN A 274 -21.50 19.62 5.86
C ASN A 274 -20.85 20.26 7.11
N SER A 275 -21.52 20.21 8.27
CA SER A 275 -21.07 20.83 9.52
C SER A 275 -20.54 19.82 10.55
N GLN A 276 -20.34 18.56 10.18
CA GLN A 276 -19.96 17.48 11.10
C GLN A 276 -18.51 17.01 10.91
N PHE A 277 -17.73 17.63 10.02
CA PHE A 277 -16.34 17.27 9.78
C PHE A 277 -15.47 18.48 9.42
N VAL A 278 -14.19 18.38 9.77
CA VAL A 278 -13.10 19.24 9.28
C VAL A 278 -12.66 18.75 7.92
N ASP A 279 -12.66 19.64 6.93
CA ASP A 279 -12.25 19.35 5.56
C ASP A 279 -10.77 19.68 5.35
N LEU A 280 -9.92 18.66 5.36
CA LEU A 280 -8.51 18.82 4.99
C LEU A 280 -8.27 18.59 3.50
N SER A 281 -9.29 18.14 2.76
CA SER A 281 -9.15 17.85 1.33
C SER A 281 -9.03 19.09 0.45
N SER A 282 -9.49 20.24 0.95
CA SER A 282 -9.47 21.53 0.25
C SER A 282 -8.30 22.43 0.66
N THR A 283 -7.44 21.98 1.58
CA THR A 283 -6.32 22.81 2.08
C THR A 283 -5.28 22.98 0.98
N LYS A 284 -4.56 24.10 1.01
CA LYS A 284 -3.53 24.38 0.01
C LYS A 284 -2.47 23.28 -0.02
N THR A 285 -2.03 22.84 1.16
CA THR A 285 -1.09 21.74 1.35
C THR A 285 -1.55 20.47 0.63
N LYS A 286 -2.82 20.09 0.78
CA LYS A 286 -3.37 18.91 0.10
C LYS A 286 -3.48 19.09 -1.41
N LEU A 287 -3.88 20.26 -1.88
CA LEU A 287 -4.00 20.54 -3.31
C LEU A 287 -2.63 20.52 -4.02
N ASP A 288 -1.58 21.01 -3.36
CA ASP A 288 -0.22 21.02 -3.88
C ASP A 288 0.38 19.61 -4.05
N LEU A 289 -0.15 18.59 -3.33
CA LEU A 289 0.24 17.18 -3.51
C LEU A 289 -0.18 16.57 -4.85
N SER A 290 -1.04 17.23 -5.63
CA SER A 290 -1.56 16.68 -6.90
C SER A 290 -0.44 16.29 -7.87
N LYS A 291 0.66 17.05 -7.87
CA LYS A 291 1.87 16.75 -8.66
C LYS A 291 2.57 15.48 -8.20
N ALA A 292 2.79 15.34 -6.90
CA ALA A 292 3.47 14.19 -6.33
C ALA A 292 2.64 12.91 -6.50
N ILE A 293 1.30 13.02 -6.38
CA ILE A 293 0.37 11.94 -6.72
C ILE A 293 0.49 11.56 -8.20
N ALA A 294 0.46 12.54 -9.11
CA ALA A 294 0.60 12.30 -10.55
C ALA A 294 1.94 11.62 -10.90
N VAL A 295 3.05 12.07 -10.31
CA VAL A 295 4.37 11.45 -10.49
C VAL A 295 4.39 10.01 -9.97
N SER A 296 3.81 9.75 -8.79
CA SER A 296 3.73 8.38 -8.26
C SER A 296 2.93 7.45 -9.17
N CYS A 297 1.80 7.92 -9.72
CA CYS A 297 1.01 7.14 -10.67
C CYS A 297 1.78 6.89 -11.98
N LEU A 298 2.47 7.91 -12.51
CA LEU A 298 3.29 7.79 -13.71
C LEU A 298 4.41 6.76 -13.51
N ARG A 299 5.09 6.77 -12.36
CA ARG A 299 6.15 5.80 -12.03
C ARG A 299 5.64 4.37 -12.13
N GLU A 300 4.51 4.08 -11.49
CA GLU A 300 3.92 2.74 -11.54
C GLU A 300 3.43 2.39 -12.95
N PHE A 301 2.83 3.35 -13.67
CA PHE A 301 2.46 3.15 -15.07
C PHE A 301 3.66 2.77 -15.93
N LEU A 302 4.79 3.49 -15.83
CA LEU A 302 6.00 3.20 -16.61
C LEU A 302 6.63 1.86 -16.22
N HIS A 303 6.51 1.42 -14.96
CA HIS A 303 6.94 0.09 -14.54
C HIS A 303 6.19 -1.01 -15.33
N HIS A 304 4.86 -0.90 -15.43
CA HIS A 304 4.02 -1.86 -16.15
C HIS A 304 4.05 -1.68 -17.68
N ALA A 305 4.27 -0.46 -18.17
CA ALA A 305 4.31 -0.13 -19.59
C ALA A 305 5.70 -0.30 -20.24
N SER A 306 6.68 -0.85 -19.50
CA SER A 306 8.08 -0.97 -19.93
C SER A 306 8.30 -1.71 -21.26
N HIS A 307 7.36 -2.55 -21.68
CA HIS A 307 7.38 -3.29 -22.95
C HIS A 307 6.34 -2.80 -23.97
N TYR A 308 5.68 -1.68 -23.70
CA TYR A 308 4.65 -1.10 -24.55
C TYR A 308 5.16 0.13 -25.31
N GLN A 309 4.58 0.41 -26.47
CA GLN A 309 4.89 1.62 -27.23
C GLN A 309 4.33 2.86 -26.51
N LEU A 310 5.20 3.82 -26.20
CA LEU A 310 4.82 5.10 -25.61
C LEU A 310 4.77 6.22 -26.67
N THR A 311 5.79 6.33 -27.51
CA THR A 311 5.87 7.41 -28.50
C THR A 311 4.71 7.36 -29.49
N ASP A 312 3.99 8.48 -29.60
CA ASP A 312 2.81 8.72 -30.45
C ASP A 312 1.59 7.85 -30.13
N ALA A 313 1.68 6.97 -29.12
CA ALA A 313 0.53 6.20 -28.68
C ALA A 313 -0.51 7.12 -28.03
N LEU A 314 -1.78 6.88 -28.36
CA LEU A 314 -2.90 7.68 -27.88
C LEU A 314 -3.28 7.29 -26.46
N ALA A 315 -3.25 8.27 -25.56
CA ALA A 315 -3.68 8.16 -24.18
C ALA A 315 -4.88 9.08 -23.91
N HIS A 316 -5.95 8.54 -23.35
CA HIS A 316 -7.13 9.33 -22.95
C HIS A 316 -7.17 9.51 -21.44
N VAL A 317 -7.19 10.77 -20.97
CA VAL A 317 -7.36 11.10 -19.54
C VAL A 317 -8.81 11.52 -19.27
N VAL A 318 -9.47 10.81 -18.36
CA VAL A 318 -10.85 11.05 -17.92
C VAL A 318 -10.84 11.89 -16.66
N GLY A 319 -11.11 13.18 -16.78
CA GLY A 319 -11.08 14.18 -15.71
C GLY A 319 -9.83 15.05 -15.76
N PHE A 320 -10.02 16.36 -15.81
CA PHE A 320 -8.97 17.39 -15.85
C PHE A 320 -9.01 18.26 -14.58
N GLY A 321 -9.17 17.60 -13.44
CA GLY A 321 -8.99 18.20 -12.11
C GLY A 321 -7.51 18.37 -11.74
N ALA A 322 -7.23 18.56 -10.45
CA ALA A 322 -5.88 18.83 -9.96
C ALA A 322 -4.87 17.72 -10.34
N ILE A 323 -5.23 16.44 -10.11
CA ILE A 323 -4.37 15.30 -10.49
C ILE A 323 -4.38 15.07 -12.01
N GLY A 324 -5.56 15.13 -12.65
CA GLY A 324 -5.72 14.84 -14.08
C GLY A 324 -4.93 15.80 -14.98
N ARG A 325 -4.85 17.08 -14.62
CA ARG A 325 -4.05 18.07 -15.33
C ARG A 325 -2.55 17.74 -15.27
N GLU A 326 -2.03 17.44 -14.08
CA GLU A 326 -0.62 17.09 -13.90
C GLU A 326 -0.26 15.79 -14.63
N LEU A 327 -1.12 14.78 -14.56
CA LEU A 327 -0.95 13.53 -15.32
C LEU A 327 -0.96 13.75 -16.83
N ALA A 328 -1.88 14.56 -17.36
CA ALA A 328 -1.92 14.84 -18.80
C ALA A 328 -0.63 15.50 -19.30
N LEU A 329 -0.06 16.42 -18.52
CA LEU A 329 1.21 17.06 -18.82
C LEU A 329 2.38 16.06 -18.79
N LEU A 330 2.44 15.22 -17.75
CA LEU A 330 3.47 14.20 -17.59
C LEU A 330 3.40 13.11 -18.67
N LEU A 331 2.20 12.64 -19.01
CA LEU A 331 1.97 11.66 -20.07
C LEU A 331 2.44 12.20 -21.42
N ARG A 332 2.15 13.47 -21.72
CA ARG A 332 2.67 14.16 -22.92
C ARG A 332 4.21 14.26 -22.88
N ALA A 333 4.79 14.53 -21.71
CA ALA A 333 6.25 14.63 -21.56
C ALA A 333 6.98 13.29 -21.77
N VAL A 334 6.34 12.15 -21.51
CA VAL A 334 6.90 10.81 -21.81
C VAL A 334 6.63 10.34 -23.25
N GLY A 335 6.07 11.21 -24.11
CA GLY A 335 5.92 10.96 -25.55
C GLY A 335 4.53 10.50 -26.00
N LEU A 336 3.55 10.44 -25.11
CA LEU A 336 2.18 10.05 -25.47
C LEU A 336 1.42 11.21 -26.14
N THR A 337 0.53 10.87 -27.07
CA THR A 337 -0.47 11.82 -27.59
C THR A 337 -1.68 11.80 -26.66
N VAL A 338 -1.90 12.89 -25.92
CA VAL A 338 -2.92 12.93 -24.87
C VAL A 338 -4.20 13.63 -25.34
N THR A 339 -5.34 12.99 -25.12
CA THR A 339 -6.69 13.56 -25.25
C THR A 339 -7.39 13.58 -23.91
N ILE A 340 -8.31 14.53 -23.70
CA ILE A 340 -8.95 14.79 -22.40
C ILE A 340 -10.47 14.69 -22.54
N SER A 341 -11.14 14.15 -21.53
CA SER A 341 -12.56 14.40 -21.29
C SER A 341 -12.80 14.93 -19.88
N ASP A 342 -13.74 15.85 -19.71
CA ASP A 342 -14.21 16.28 -18.39
C ASP A 342 -15.67 16.76 -18.51
N ILE A 343 -16.49 16.53 -17.48
CA ILE A 343 -17.88 16.99 -17.44
C ILE A 343 -17.99 18.51 -17.30
N SER A 344 -17.01 19.17 -16.67
CA SER A 344 -16.99 20.61 -16.44
C SER A 344 -16.55 21.36 -17.71
N PRO A 345 -17.39 22.26 -18.25
CA PRO A 345 -16.99 23.11 -19.38
C PRO A 345 -15.75 23.95 -19.08
N GLN A 346 -15.60 24.43 -17.84
CA GLN A 346 -14.46 25.25 -17.43
C GLN A 346 -13.14 24.45 -17.49
N ARG A 347 -13.15 23.22 -16.99
CA ARG A 347 -11.98 22.33 -17.06
C ARG A 347 -11.66 21.92 -18.49
N ARG A 348 -12.68 21.72 -19.33
CA ARG A 348 -12.48 21.49 -20.77
C ARG A 348 -11.82 22.69 -21.47
N SER A 349 -12.28 23.91 -21.19
CA SER A 349 -11.66 25.13 -21.74
C SER A 349 -10.21 25.28 -21.27
N LEU A 350 -9.91 24.95 -20.01
CA LEU A 350 -8.54 24.95 -19.48
C LEU A 350 -7.66 23.92 -20.18
N ALA A 351 -8.15 22.68 -20.36
CA ALA A 351 -7.42 21.64 -21.09
C ALA A 351 -7.12 22.03 -22.55
N ALA A 352 -8.08 22.68 -23.22
CA ALA A 352 -7.86 23.21 -24.57
C ALA A 352 -6.80 24.32 -24.59
N SER A 353 -6.80 25.21 -23.58
CA SER A 353 -5.76 26.23 -23.41
C SER A 353 -4.37 25.65 -23.13
N ASP A 354 -4.29 24.49 -22.46
CA ASP A 354 -3.04 23.74 -22.25
C ASP A 354 -2.61 22.93 -23.49
N GLY A 355 -3.36 23.02 -24.59
CA GLY A 355 -3.05 22.46 -25.90
C GLY A 355 -3.50 21.01 -26.11
N PHE A 356 -4.45 20.51 -25.31
CA PHE A 356 -5.00 19.16 -25.49
C PHE A 356 -6.23 19.14 -26.40
N ALA A 357 -6.45 18.02 -27.09
CA ALA A 357 -7.74 17.75 -27.72
C ALA A 357 -8.76 17.33 -26.65
N VAL A 358 -9.95 17.94 -26.67
CA VAL A 358 -10.91 17.85 -25.57
C VAL A 358 -12.26 17.34 -26.04
N PHE A 359 -12.87 16.48 -25.23
CA PHE A 359 -14.18 15.89 -25.43
C PHE A 359 -15.05 16.12 -24.19
N ASP A 360 -16.37 16.16 -24.37
CA ASP A 360 -17.35 16.21 -23.29
C ASP A 360 -17.62 14.82 -22.68
N ARG A 361 -17.44 13.76 -23.47
CA ARG A 361 -17.67 12.38 -23.07
C ARG A 361 -16.52 11.46 -23.50
N VAL A 362 -16.26 10.44 -22.67
CA VAL A 362 -15.23 9.42 -22.89
C VAL A 362 -15.52 8.61 -24.15
N ASP A 363 -16.77 8.14 -24.32
CA ASP A 363 -17.18 7.31 -25.46
C ASP A 363 -17.01 8.02 -26.80
N THR A 364 -17.33 9.31 -26.87
CA THR A 364 -17.08 10.14 -28.07
C THR A 364 -15.59 10.18 -28.43
N ALA A 365 -14.71 10.35 -27.44
CA ALA A 365 -13.27 10.39 -27.66
C ALA A 365 -12.74 9.05 -28.19
N LEU A 366 -13.12 7.94 -27.54
CA LEU A 366 -12.65 6.61 -27.89
C LEU A 366 -13.20 6.12 -29.22
N ALA A 367 -14.42 6.52 -29.60
CA ALA A 367 -14.98 6.20 -30.91
C ALA A 367 -14.28 6.95 -32.07
N ALA A 368 -13.68 8.11 -31.80
CA ALA A 368 -13.02 8.91 -32.84
C ALA A 368 -11.67 8.31 -33.27
N ARG A 369 -10.91 7.73 -32.33
CA ARG A 369 -9.60 7.10 -32.59
C ARG A 369 -9.36 5.98 -31.58
N ALA A 370 -8.69 4.91 -32.01
CA ALA A 370 -8.29 3.83 -31.10
C ALA A 370 -7.23 4.34 -30.10
N HIS A 371 -7.56 4.31 -28.81
CA HIS A 371 -6.63 4.70 -27.73
C HIS A 371 -5.99 3.45 -27.12
N HIS A 372 -4.68 3.51 -26.91
CA HIS A 372 -3.89 2.41 -26.29
C HIS A 372 -3.85 2.53 -24.78
N TYR A 373 -4.08 3.74 -24.25
CA TYR A 373 -4.08 4.00 -22.82
C TYR A 373 -5.34 4.76 -22.41
N LEU A 374 -5.93 4.36 -21.28
CA LEU A 374 -7.02 5.09 -20.64
C LEU A 374 -6.69 5.31 -19.16
N ILE A 375 -6.81 6.56 -18.72
CA ILE A 375 -6.41 7.01 -17.40
C ILE A 375 -7.61 7.65 -16.69
N GLY A 376 -8.09 7.03 -15.62
CA GLY A 376 -9.19 7.53 -14.79
C GLY A 376 -8.73 8.53 -13.72
N CYS A 377 -9.24 9.75 -13.76
CA CYS A 377 -8.91 10.86 -12.86
C CYS A 377 -10.16 11.61 -12.35
N SER A 378 -11.36 11.08 -12.56
CA SER A 378 -12.62 11.77 -12.28
C SER A 378 -13.12 11.55 -10.85
N GLY A 379 -12.73 10.45 -10.21
CA GLY A 379 -13.25 10.06 -8.90
C GLY A 379 -14.69 9.51 -8.95
N ARG A 380 -15.20 9.18 -10.13
CA ARG A 380 -16.56 8.65 -10.38
C ARG A 380 -16.47 7.41 -11.26
N GLN A 381 -17.48 6.55 -11.21
CA GLN A 381 -17.59 5.41 -12.13
C GLN A 381 -17.85 5.92 -13.56
N THR A 382 -16.82 5.94 -14.39
CA THR A 382 -16.85 6.54 -15.73
C THR A 382 -16.67 5.52 -16.85
N VAL A 383 -16.07 4.37 -16.56
CA VAL A 383 -15.75 3.34 -17.55
C VAL A 383 -16.43 2.02 -17.19
N ASP A 384 -17.24 1.54 -18.13
CA ASP A 384 -17.87 0.21 -18.10
C ASP A 384 -17.41 -0.64 -19.28
N LEU A 385 -17.90 -1.88 -19.42
CA LEU A 385 -17.51 -2.76 -20.52
C LEU A 385 -17.78 -2.16 -21.91
N ARG A 386 -18.86 -1.38 -22.07
CA ARG A 386 -19.18 -0.74 -23.34
C ARG A 386 -18.12 0.29 -23.70
N VAL A 387 -17.69 1.12 -22.74
CA VAL A 387 -16.61 2.09 -22.97
C VAL A 387 -15.28 1.37 -23.22
N GLY A 388 -14.97 0.32 -22.45
CA GLY A 388 -13.77 -0.49 -22.63
C GLY A 388 -13.68 -1.14 -24.00
N ALA A 389 -14.81 -1.54 -24.60
CA ALA A 389 -14.87 -2.13 -25.94
C ALA A 389 -14.47 -1.17 -27.07
N LEU A 390 -14.37 0.14 -26.80
CA LEU A 390 -13.95 1.15 -27.76
C LEU A 390 -12.42 1.37 -27.78
N LEU A 391 -11.69 0.76 -26.85
CA LEU A 391 -10.22 0.87 -26.79
C LEU A 391 -9.55 0.02 -27.88
N ALA A 392 -8.27 0.31 -28.15
CA ALA A 392 -7.46 -0.54 -29.02
C ALA A 392 -7.30 -1.94 -28.42
N ASP A 393 -7.11 -2.96 -29.28
CA ASP A 393 -6.71 -4.28 -28.80
C ASP A 393 -5.34 -4.21 -28.11
N GLY A 394 -5.20 -4.89 -26.97
CA GLY A 394 -4.03 -4.83 -26.10
C GLY A 394 -3.90 -3.53 -25.30
N ALA A 395 -4.93 -2.68 -25.24
CA ALA A 395 -4.90 -1.43 -24.49
C ALA A 395 -4.76 -1.64 -22.98
N MET A 396 -4.19 -0.63 -22.32
CA MET A 396 -3.98 -0.61 -20.88
C MET A 396 -4.83 0.49 -20.23
N ALA A 397 -5.64 0.12 -19.25
CA ALA A 397 -6.46 1.05 -18.48
C ALA A 397 -6.00 1.07 -17.02
N TRP A 398 -5.90 2.27 -16.43
CA TRP A 398 -5.57 2.43 -15.02
C TRP A 398 -6.19 3.72 -14.48
N ALA A 399 -6.18 3.90 -13.16
CA ALA A 399 -6.76 5.09 -12.55
C ALA A 399 -5.87 5.64 -11.44
N ALA A 400 -5.91 6.96 -11.25
CA ALA A 400 -5.37 7.64 -10.07
C ALA A 400 -6.40 7.69 -8.92
N SER A 401 -7.59 7.12 -9.12
CA SER A 401 -8.69 7.02 -8.16
C SER A 401 -9.28 5.61 -8.18
N SER A 402 -9.99 5.20 -7.13
CA SER A 402 -10.54 3.84 -7.04
C SER A 402 -11.88 3.61 -7.75
N GLN A 403 -12.48 4.62 -8.37
CA GLN A 403 -13.87 4.53 -8.88
C GLN A 403 -13.98 4.44 -10.40
N ASP A 404 -13.08 5.10 -11.13
CA ASP A 404 -13.17 5.27 -12.59
C ASP A 404 -13.37 3.94 -13.36
N LEU A 405 -12.66 2.90 -12.92
CA LEU A 405 -12.65 1.58 -13.58
C LEU A 405 -13.41 0.48 -12.80
N ALA A 406 -14.01 0.83 -11.65
CA ALA A 406 -14.64 -0.16 -10.78
C ALA A 406 -15.78 -0.92 -11.47
N LYS A 407 -16.58 -0.23 -12.28
CA LYS A 407 -17.70 -0.81 -13.02
C LYS A 407 -17.21 -1.77 -14.12
N LEU A 408 -16.21 -1.37 -14.92
CA LEU A 408 -15.56 -2.23 -15.92
C LEU A 408 -15.09 -3.57 -15.33
N VAL A 409 -14.36 -3.52 -14.21
CA VAL A 409 -13.81 -4.73 -13.57
C VAL A 409 -14.92 -5.61 -12.98
N ALA A 410 -15.93 -5.01 -12.34
CA ALA A 410 -17.07 -5.74 -11.80
C ALA A 410 -17.86 -6.49 -12.88
N GLU A 411 -18.19 -5.81 -13.98
CA GLU A 411 -18.90 -6.41 -15.10
C GLU A 411 -18.08 -7.51 -15.79
N ALA A 412 -16.77 -7.30 -15.97
CA ALA A 412 -15.88 -8.31 -16.54
C ALA A 412 -15.79 -9.59 -15.68
N ARG A 413 -15.72 -9.44 -14.35
CA ARG A 413 -15.76 -10.55 -13.40
C ARG A 413 -17.11 -11.28 -13.45
N GLN A 414 -18.22 -10.54 -13.48
CA GLN A 414 -19.56 -11.10 -13.56
C GLN A 414 -19.78 -11.90 -14.86
N ALA A 415 -19.27 -11.40 -15.98
CA ALA A 415 -19.32 -12.08 -17.27
C ALA A 415 -18.28 -13.21 -17.42
N ARG A 416 -17.40 -13.41 -16.44
CA ARG A 416 -16.30 -14.41 -16.45
C ARG A 416 -15.35 -14.25 -17.64
N ILE A 417 -15.10 -13.00 -18.04
CA ILE A 417 -14.18 -12.64 -19.12
C ILE A 417 -12.90 -11.96 -18.59
N SER A 418 -12.73 -11.93 -17.27
CA SER A 418 -11.53 -11.41 -16.61
C SER A 418 -10.63 -12.52 -16.08
N ARG A 419 -9.31 -12.31 -16.10
CA ARG A 419 -8.30 -13.15 -15.46
C ARG A 419 -7.34 -12.29 -14.63
N SER A 420 -7.08 -12.66 -13.39
CA SER A 420 -6.09 -11.96 -12.56
C SER A 420 -4.66 -12.16 -13.07
N ILE A 421 -3.87 -11.09 -12.99
CA ILE A 421 -2.44 -11.05 -13.27
C ILE A 421 -1.76 -10.61 -11.97
N ALA A 422 -1.08 -11.55 -11.30
CA ALA A 422 -0.42 -11.30 -10.02
C ALA A 422 0.50 -10.08 -10.09
N GLY A 423 0.41 -9.21 -9.08
CA GLY A 423 1.21 -7.98 -8.99
C GLY A 423 0.89 -6.89 -10.03
N THR A 424 -0.07 -7.11 -10.94
CA THR A 424 -0.38 -6.16 -12.03
C THR A 424 -1.84 -5.70 -12.00
N GLY A 425 -2.81 -6.62 -11.95
CA GLY A 425 -4.23 -6.29 -12.06
C GLY A 425 -5.04 -7.40 -12.73
N VAL A 426 -5.88 -7.05 -13.70
CA VAL A 426 -6.72 -8.02 -14.43
C VAL A 426 -6.61 -7.87 -15.95
N GLU A 427 -6.52 -8.98 -16.65
CA GLU A 427 -6.77 -9.08 -18.10
C GLU A 427 -8.28 -9.17 -18.31
N VAL A 428 -8.85 -8.43 -19.27
CA VAL A 428 -10.27 -8.50 -19.67
C VAL A 428 -10.33 -8.80 -21.16
N ARG A 429 -10.99 -9.90 -21.55
CA ARG A 429 -11.14 -10.32 -22.96
C ARG A 429 -12.57 -10.12 -23.42
N ILE A 430 -12.86 -8.99 -24.06
CA ILE A 430 -14.22 -8.67 -24.49
C ILE A 430 -14.60 -9.53 -25.70
N PRO A 431 -15.69 -10.31 -25.67
CA PRO A 431 -16.09 -11.15 -26.81
C PRO A 431 -16.32 -10.33 -28.08
N SER A 432 -15.66 -10.71 -29.18
CA SER A 432 -15.67 -9.96 -30.45
C SER A 432 -15.15 -8.51 -30.34
N GLY A 433 -14.42 -8.19 -29.27
CA GLY A 433 -13.84 -6.88 -28.99
C GLY A 433 -12.37 -6.99 -28.58
N PRO A 434 -11.80 -5.94 -27.97
CA PRO A 434 -10.40 -5.92 -27.58
C PRO A 434 -10.11 -6.78 -26.34
N SER A 435 -8.86 -7.20 -26.21
CA SER A 435 -8.27 -7.60 -24.93
C SER A 435 -7.66 -6.39 -24.25
N LEU A 436 -7.91 -6.24 -22.94
CA LEU A 436 -7.48 -5.09 -22.14
C LEU A 436 -6.67 -5.56 -20.92
N THR A 437 -5.66 -4.80 -20.55
CA THR A 437 -5.01 -4.92 -19.23
C THR A 437 -5.51 -3.79 -18.34
N VAL A 438 -6.26 -4.10 -17.29
CA VAL A 438 -6.68 -3.15 -16.27
C VAL A 438 -5.74 -3.24 -15.08
N LEU A 439 -4.86 -2.26 -14.90
CA LEU A 439 -3.91 -2.23 -13.80
C LEU A 439 -4.62 -2.02 -12.46
N ALA A 440 -3.99 -2.50 -11.37
CA ALA A 440 -4.46 -2.33 -10.00
C ALA A 440 -5.89 -2.82 -9.73
N GLU A 441 -6.39 -3.74 -10.56
CA GLU A 441 -7.79 -4.16 -10.56
C GLU A 441 -8.77 -2.98 -10.67
N GLY A 442 -8.35 -1.88 -11.31
CA GLY A 442 -9.13 -0.65 -11.45
C GLY A 442 -9.06 0.30 -10.24
N ASN A 443 -8.29 -0.02 -9.21
CA ASN A 443 -8.03 0.87 -8.08
C ASN A 443 -6.99 1.95 -8.41
N ALA A 444 -6.70 2.83 -7.44
CA ALA A 444 -5.64 3.82 -7.55
C ALA A 444 -4.28 3.13 -7.73
N LEU A 445 -3.66 3.33 -8.88
CA LEU A 445 -2.46 2.60 -9.30
C LEU A 445 -1.28 2.79 -8.34
N ASN A 446 -1.09 4.02 -7.85
CA ASN A 446 0.00 4.35 -6.93
C ASN A 446 -0.16 3.71 -5.53
N LEU A 447 -1.28 3.04 -5.24
CA LEU A 447 -1.54 2.36 -3.96
C LEU A 447 -1.65 0.84 -4.11
N PHE A 448 -1.39 0.30 -5.30
CA PHE A 448 -1.47 -1.13 -5.58
C PHE A 448 -0.07 -1.72 -5.70
N HIS A 449 0.36 -2.49 -4.69
CA HIS A 449 1.73 -2.96 -4.49
C HIS A 449 2.80 -1.85 -4.58
N ALA A 450 2.38 -0.62 -4.29
CA ALA A 450 3.18 0.60 -4.26
C ALA A 450 2.94 1.37 -2.94
N GLU A 451 3.82 2.33 -2.65
CA GLU A 451 3.81 3.15 -1.42
C GLU A 451 3.31 4.58 -1.65
N GLY A 452 2.47 4.80 -2.66
CA GLY A 452 1.85 6.11 -2.88
C GLY A 452 2.86 7.22 -3.18
N VAL A 453 2.64 8.38 -2.55
CA VAL A 453 3.43 9.59 -2.70
C VAL A 453 4.73 9.46 -1.88
N PRO A 454 5.92 9.68 -2.48
CA PRO A 454 7.17 9.55 -1.74
C PRO A 454 7.35 10.65 -0.67
N ASP A 455 8.09 10.31 0.39
CA ASP A 455 8.75 11.27 1.29
C ASP A 455 9.80 12.12 0.53
N PRO A 456 9.90 13.45 0.78
CA PRO A 456 9.20 14.25 1.79
C PRO A 456 7.91 14.93 1.32
N ASP A 457 7.47 14.64 0.10
CA ASP A 457 6.37 15.40 -0.51
C ASP A 457 5.08 15.28 0.30
N PHE A 458 4.79 14.12 0.90
CA PHE A 458 3.56 13.89 1.66
C PHE A 458 3.61 14.41 3.11
N HIS A 459 4.80 14.67 3.67
CA HIS A 459 4.98 15.01 5.09
C HIS A 459 4.24 16.27 5.52
N CYS A 460 4.19 17.30 4.67
CA CYS A 460 3.52 18.55 5.01
C CYS A 460 2.02 18.34 5.27
N PHE A 461 1.37 17.47 4.49
CA PHE A 461 -0.04 17.14 4.70
C PHE A 461 -0.24 16.27 5.94
N GLU A 462 0.68 15.36 6.24
CA GLU A 462 0.60 14.58 7.48
C GLU A 462 0.79 15.43 8.73
N ASN A 463 1.65 16.44 8.67
CA ASN A 463 1.75 17.45 9.74
C ASN A 463 0.40 18.14 9.98
N GLU A 464 -0.30 18.49 8.90
CA GLU A 464 -1.62 19.12 8.98
C GLU A 464 -2.67 18.17 9.56
N VAL A 465 -2.68 16.89 9.16
CA VAL A 465 -3.56 15.87 9.73
C VAL A 465 -3.30 15.72 11.24
N VAL A 466 -2.05 15.52 11.66
CA VAL A 466 -1.72 15.34 13.08
C VAL A 466 -2.03 16.60 13.90
N SER A 467 -1.77 17.79 13.34
CA SER A 467 -2.11 19.06 14.00
C SER A 467 -3.61 19.16 14.28
N ASN A 468 -4.45 18.74 13.33
CA ASN A 468 -5.90 18.73 13.51
C ASN A 468 -6.37 17.63 14.48
N ILE A 469 -5.72 16.45 14.51
CA ILE A 469 -5.98 15.43 15.53
C ILE A 469 -5.71 16.02 16.93
N PHE A 470 -4.58 16.70 17.09
CA PHE A 470 -4.18 17.25 18.40
C PHE A 470 -5.06 18.42 18.83
N ALA A 471 -5.43 19.31 17.90
CA ALA A 471 -6.42 20.34 18.16
C ALA A 471 -7.78 19.74 18.57
N ALA A 472 -8.20 18.64 17.93
CA ALA A 472 -9.43 17.93 18.30
C ALA A 472 -9.35 17.33 19.71
N ILE A 473 -8.24 16.69 20.07
CA ILE A 473 -7.99 16.15 21.42
C ILE A 473 -8.09 17.25 22.48
N GLU A 474 -7.52 18.43 22.22
CA GLU A 474 -7.54 19.57 23.14
C GLU A 474 -8.92 20.20 23.29
N ALA A 475 -9.69 20.26 22.20
CA ALA A 475 -10.96 20.98 22.18
C ALA A 475 -12.06 20.34 23.04
N GLN A 476 -12.00 19.02 23.31
CA GLN A 476 -12.98 18.18 24.03
C GLN A 476 -14.45 18.69 23.96
N PRO A 477 -15.36 18.06 23.19
CA PRO A 477 -16.73 18.55 23.01
C PRO A 477 -17.37 18.85 24.36
N HIS A 478 -17.84 20.09 24.53
CA HIS A 478 -18.59 20.49 25.72
C HIS A 478 -19.76 19.51 25.91
N ALA A 479 -19.91 18.99 27.13
CA ALA A 479 -20.92 18.00 27.52
C ALA A 479 -22.35 18.59 27.57
N GLY A 480 -22.82 19.21 26.49
CA GLY A 480 -24.16 19.75 26.32
C GLY A 480 -24.82 19.17 25.06
N PRO A 481 -26.12 18.82 25.11
CA PRO A 481 -26.82 18.31 23.94
C PRO A 481 -26.94 19.42 22.87
N GLY A 482 -26.36 19.19 21.68
CA GLY A 482 -26.73 19.93 20.47
C GLY A 482 -25.71 20.89 19.84
N ALA A 483 -24.46 20.98 20.32
CA ALA A 483 -23.45 21.79 19.65
C ALA A 483 -22.50 20.91 18.81
N ALA A 484 -22.70 20.88 17.48
CA ALA A 484 -21.68 20.37 16.58
C ALA A 484 -20.38 21.17 16.80
N VAL A 485 -19.29 20.50 17.14
CA VAL A 485 -17.99 21.16 17.29
C VAL A 485 -17.57 21.65 15.91
N THR A 486 -17.76 22.94 15.68
CA THR A 486 -17.32 23.59 14.44
C THR A 486 -15.84 23.88 14.60
N VAL A 487 -14.99 22.90 14.32
CA VAL A 487 -13.56 23.15 14.15
C VAL A 487 -13.38 23.64 12.71
N THR A 488 -13.18 24.94 12.54
CA THR A 488 -12.62 25.45 11.28
C THR A 488 -11.19 24.96 11.18
N ALA A 489 -10.79 24.46 10.01
CA ALA A 489 -9.38 24.13 9.77
C ALA A 489 -8.52 25.31 10.21
N THR A 490 -7.56 25.06 11.11
CA THR A 490 -6.59 26.09 11.48
C THR A 490 -5.64 26.24 10.32
N ASP A 491 -5.66 27.39 9.65
CA ASP A 491 -4.60 27.79 8.73
C ASP A 491 -3.30 27.84 9.55
N GLY A 492 -2.49 26.78 9.43
CA GLY A 492 -1.17 26.67 10.04
C GLY A 492 -0.16 27.56 9.33
#